data_AF-A0A838GKR1-F1
#
_entry.id   AF-A0A838GKR1-F1
#
_cell.length_a   1.000
_cell.length_b   1.000
_cell.length_c   1.000
_cell.angle_alpha   90.00
_cell.angle_beta   90.00
_cell.angle_gamma   90.00
#
_symmetry.space_group_name_H-M   'P 1'
#
loop_
_entity.id
_entity.type
_entity.pdbx_description
1 polymer ?
#
loop_
_entity_poly.entity_id
_entity_poly.type
_entity_poly.pdbx_seq_one_letter_code
_entity_poly.pdbx_strand_id
1 'polypeptide(L)'
;MVDCFDRIAVQMTELALEPVRLLKERAILGSVSLRTPSGGRRYLITIAKRFPDGESAAPAYAWSVEEVTPEGTPLPGGQRRQSPDGAFVSDPEAAYWAAVNGLCEVQTAPEHS
;
A
#
# COMPACT_ATOMS: atom_id res chain seq x y z
N MET A 1 20.72 -12.79 2.17
CA MET A 1 19.49 -12.59 1.38
C MET A 1 18.62 -11.61 2.16
N VAL A 2 19.00 -10.33 2.14
CA VAL A 2 18.33 -9.22 2.83
C VAL A 2 18.38 -8.05 1.85
N ASP A 3 17.62 -8.12 0.76
CA ASP A 3 17.70 -7.15 -0.35
C ASP A 3 16.34 -6.97 -1.06
N CYS A 4 15.23 -6.95 -0.33
CA CYS A 4 13.94 -6.54 -0.93
C CYS A 4 13.36 -5.31 -0.24
N PHE A 5 13.55 -5.20 1.07
CA PHE A 5 13.25 -4.00 1.84
C PHE A 5 14.44 -3.80 2.76
N ASP A 6 15.32 -2.88 2.41
CA ASP A 6 16.39 -2.46 3.32
C ASP A 6 15.75 -2.17 4.69
N ARG A 7 16.36 -2.68 5.76
CA ARG A 7 15.87 -2.61 7.15
C ARG A 7 15.42 -1.20 7.55
N ILE A 8 15.94 -0.16 6.87
CA ILE A 8 15.58 1.25 7.03
C ILE A 8 14.17 1.58 6.48
N ALA A 9 13.73 0.95 5.40
CA ALA A 9 12.36 1.10 4.88
C ALA A 9 11.32 0.51 5.84
N VAL A 10 11.67 -0.59 6.53
CA VAL A 10 10.83 -1.21 7.58
C VAL A 10 10.81 -0.37 8.87
N GLN A 11 11.91 0.31 9.22
CA GLN A 11 11.90 1.24 10.36
C GLN A 11 11.06 2.51 10.08
N MET A 12 10.97 2.96 8.82
CA MET A 12 9.99 4.01 8.47
C MET A 12 8.54 3.50 8.54
N THR A 13 8.31 2.18 8.44
CA THR A 13 6.98 1.58 8.57
C THR A 13 6.39 1.77 9.96
N GLU A 14 7.19 1.78 11.03
CA GLU A 14 6.67 2.03 12.39
C GLU A 14 6.06 3.44 12.54
N LEU A 15 6.59 4.45 11.83
CA LEU A 15 5.99 5.80 11.73
C LEU A 15 4.85 5.87 10.69
N ALA A 16 4.87 5.00 9.68
CA ALA A 16 3.85 4.94 8.63
C ALA A 16 2.59 4.18 9.04
N LEU A 17 2.65 3.36 10.10
CA LEU A 17 1.48 2.62 10.61
C LEU A 17 0.56 3.48 11.48
N GLU A 18 1.04 4.58 12.06
CA GLU A 18 0.18 5.52 12.80
C GLU A 18 -0.99 6.03 11.95
N PRO A 19 -0.81 6.56 10.72
CA PRO A 19 -1.93 7.00 9.91
C PRO A 19 -2.81 5.83 9.40
N VAL A 20 -2.26 4.61 9.26
CA VAL A 20 -3.04 3.39 8.93
C VAL A 20 -3.91 2.96 10.11
N ARG A 21 -3.41 3.09 11.35
CA ARG A 21 -4.18 2.86 12.58
C ARG A 21 -5.25 3.91 12.76
N LEU A 22 -4.93 5.18 12.51
CA LEU A 22 -5.91 6.27 12.53
C LEU A 22 -7.03 6.08 11.48
N LEU A 23 -6.77 5.41 10.35
CA LEU A 23 -7.81 5.04 9.37
C LEU A 23 -8.84 4.07 9.97
N LYS A 24 -8.42 3.20 10.88
CA LYS A 24 -9.33 2.31 11.64
C LYS A 24 -10.18 3.12 12.60
N GLU A 25 -9.55 3.98 13.38
CA GLU A 25 -10.17 4.70 14.50
C GLU A 25 -11.05 5.88 14.07
N ARG A 26 -10.71 6.58 12.98
CA ARG A 26 -11.47 7.75 12.51
C ARG A 26 -12.43 7.35 11.40
N ALA A 27 -13.73 7.52 11.65
CA ALA A 27 -14.77 7.30 10.64
C ALA A 27 -14.65 8.23 9.42
N ILE A 28 -14.11 9.44 9.62
CA ILE A 28 -14.01 10.49 8.59
C ILE A 28 -12.89 10.21 7.57
N LEU A 29 -11.89 9.39 7.93
CA LEU A 29 -10.78 9.07 7.03
C LEU A 29 -11.20 7.96 6.07
N GLY A 30 -11.35 8.30 4.79
CA GLY A 30 -11.69 7.36 3.71
C GLY A 30 -10.49 6.66 3.08
N SER A 31 -9.28 7.22 3.20
CA SER A 31 -8.05 6.58 2.72
C SER A 31 -6.80 7.20 3.36
N VAL A 32 -5.69 6.47 3.28
CA VAL A 32 -4.34 6.92 3.65
C VAL A 32 -3.37 6.55 2.55
N SER A 33 -2.44 7.44 2.23
CA SER A 33 -1.39 7.18 1.25
C SER A 33 0.00 7.34 1.88
N LEU A 34 0.88 6.39 1.59
CA LEU A 34 2.23 6.29 2.14
C LEU A 34 3.25 6.18 1.01
N ARG A 35 4.27 7.03 1.05
CA ARG A 35 5.37 7.00 0.09
C ARG A 35 6.43 6.02 0.57
N THR A 36 6.74 5.03 -0.26
CA THR A 36 7.68 3.96 0.06
C THR A 36 8.75 3.89 -1.04
N PRO A 37 10.03 4.13 -0.73
CA PRO A 37 11.11 3.87 -1.67
C PRO A 37 11.38 2.36 -1.78
N SER A 38 11.61 1.84 -2.99
CA SER A 38 12.00 0.44 -3.21
C SER A 38 12.83 0.33 -4.50
N GLY A 39 14.00 -0.33 -4.44
CA GLY A 39 14.83 -0.62 -5.62
C GLY A 39 15.24 0.61 -6.44
N GLY A 40 15.43 1.78 -5.81
CA GLY A 40 15.74 3.05 -6.50
C GLY A 40 14.52 3.77 -7.11
N ARG A 41 13.33 3.16 -7.01
CA ARG A 41 12.04 3.73 -7.42
C ARG A 41 11.24 4.19 -6.21
N ARG A 42 10.17 4.95 -6.45
CA ARG A 42 9.26 5.42 -5.40
C ARG A 42 7.86 4.97 -5.71
N TYR A 43 7.19 4.47 -4.68
CA TYR A 43 5.83 3.98 -4.78
C TYR A 43 4.94 4.72 -3.79
N LEU A 44 3.70 4.97 -4.21
CA LEU A 44 2.63 5.45 -3.35
C LEU A 44 1.70 4.28 -3.05
N ILE A 45 1.72 3.82 -1.79
CA ILE A 45 0.80 2.80 -1.30
C ILE A 45 -0.41 3.52 -0.73
N THR A 46 -1.60 3.24 -1.25
CA THR A 46 -2.85 3.82 -0.76
C THR A 46 -3.74 2.73 -0.18
N ILE A 47 -4.16 2.89 1.07
CA ILE A 47 -5.14 2.03 1.72
C ILE A 47 -6.46 2.77 1.79
N ALA A 48 -7.47 2.24 1.13
CA ALA A 48 -8.80 2.82 1.05
C ALA A 48 -9.76 2.06 1.97
N LYS A 49 -10.47 2.80 2.82
CA LYS A 49 -11.54 2.30 3.65
C LYS A 49 -12.82 2.22 2.82
N ARG A 50 -13.49 1.07 2.88
CA ARG A 50 -14.71 0.76 2.14
C ARG A 50 -15.73 0.17 3.10
N PHE A 51 -16.99 0.34 2.74
CA PHE A 51 -18.14 -0.15 3.49
C PHE A 51 -19.01 -0.98 2.55
N PRO A 52 -18.60 -2.21 2.20
CA PRO A 52 -19.31 -3.03 1.23
C PRO A 52 -20.77 -3.30 1.67
N ASP A 53 -20.99 -3.45 2.98
CA ASP A 53 -22.30 -3.71 3.58
C ASP A 53 -22.97 -2.45 4.18
N GLY A 54 -22.47 -1.25 3.82
CA GLY A 54 -22.99 0.05 4.29
C GLY A 54 -22.23 0.66 5.47
N GLU A 55 -22.38 1.97 5.68
CA GLU A 55 -21.56 2.78 6.60
C GLU A 55 -21.67 2.39 8.08
N SER A 56 -22.71 1.64 8.45
CA SER A 56 -22.91 1.10 9.80
C SER A 56 -22.26 -0.28 10.01
N ALA A 57 -21.79 -0.93 8.95
CA ALA A 57 -21.13 -2.22 9.00
C ALA A 57 -19.62 -2.08 9.31
N ALA A 58 -18.97 -3.21 9.58
CA ALA A 58 -17.53 -3.23 9.77
C ALA A 58 -16.83 -2.75 8.49
N PRO A 59 -15.87 -1.82 8.58
CA PRO A 59 -15.13 -1.35 7.41
C PRO A 59 -14.26 -2.48 6.86
N ALA A 60 -14.14 -2.50 5.55
CA ALA A 60 -13.22 -3.34 4.81
C ALA A 60 -12.19 -2.46 4.09
N TYR A 61 -10.99 -2.97 3.87
CA TYR A 61 -9.87 -2.20 3.37
C TYR A 61 -9.37 -2.77 2.05
N ALA A 62 -9.25 -1.90 1.06
CA ALA A 62 -8.61 -2.17 -0.23
C ALA A 62 -7.26 -1.49 -0.26
N TRP A 63 -6.34 -2.00 -1.07
CA TRP A 63 -5.03 -1.41 -1.25
C TRP A 63 -4.74 -1.15 -2.73
N SER A 64 -3.98 -0.09 -3.00
CA SER A 64 -3.39 0.17 -4.30
C SER A 64 -1.95 0.62 -4.14
N VAL A 65 -1.15 0.38 -5.17
CA VAL A 65 0.24 0.80 -5.25
C VAL A 65 0.49 1.36 -6.62
N GLU A 66 1.11 2.53 -6.66
CA GLU A 66 1.42 3.24 -7.89
C GLU A 66 2.85 3.73 -7.85
N GLU A 67 3.60 3.49 -8.92
CA GLU A 67 4.92 4.08 -9.10
C GLU A 67 4.76 5.59 -9.34
N VAL A 68 5.54 6.37 -8.59
CA VAL A 68 5.45 7.82 -8.58
C VAL A 68 6.82 8.46 -8.77
N THR A 69 6.81 9.68 -9.31
CA THR A 69 7.99 10.54 -9.38
C THR A 69 8.48 10.94 -7.97
N PRO A 70 9.67 11.53 -7.85
CA PRO A 70 10.16 12.09 -6.59
C PRO A 70 9.20 13.04 -5.86
N GLU A 71 8.42 13.78 -6.63
CA GLU A 71 7.42 14.75 -6.18
C GLU A 71 6.13 14.06 -5.69
N GLY A 72 5.93 12.79 -6.06
CA GLY A 72 4.75 11.97 -5.73
C GLY A 72 3.68 11.98 -6.82
N THR A 73 4.02 12.38 -8.04
CA THR A 73 3.11 12.34 -9.19
C THR A 73 3.11 10.93 -9.79
N PRO A 74 1.96 10.33 -10.15
CA PRO A 74 1.92 9.04 -10.84
C PRO A 74 2.74 9.07 -12.13
N LEU A 75 3.63 8.08 -12.31
CA LEU A 75 4.42 7.94 -13.52
C LEU A 75 3.55 7.35 -14.65
N PRO A 76 3.49 7.99 -15.84
CA PRO A 76 2.80 7.42 -16.98
C PRO A 76 3.52 6.15 -17.45
N GLY A 77 2.82 5.01 -17.43
CA GLY A 77 3.42 3.69 -17.70
C GLY A 77 4.20 3.08 -16.51
N GLY A 78 4.19 3.75 -15.36
CA GLY A 78 4.75 3.22 -14.12
C GLY A 78 3.98 2.00 -13.62
N GLN A 79 4.61 1.22 -12.75
CA GLN A 79 3.98 0.03 -12.19
C GLN A 79 2.76 0.41 -11.34
N ARG A 80 1.63 -0.26 -11.59
CA ARG A 80 0.41 -0.14 -10.79
C ARG A 80 -0.09 -1.52 -10.38
N ARG A 81 -0.40 -1.66 -9.10
CA ARG A 81 -1.05 -2.84 -8.51
C ARG A 81 -2.19 -2.40 -7.60
N GLN A 82 -3.15 -3.28 -7.42
CA GLN A 82 -4.23 -3.06 -6.48
C GLN A 82 -4.76 -4.41 -6.01
N SER A 83 -5.43 -4.40 -4.86
CA SER A 83 -6.22 -5.52 -4.40
C SER A 83 -7.19 -5.94 -5.51
N PRO A 84 -7.35 -7.24 -5.79
CA PRO A 84 -8.38 -7.73 -6.70
C PRO A 84 -9.76 -7.19 -6.33
N ASP A 85 -10.64 -7.07 -7.31
CA ASP A 85 -12.00 -6.60 -7.06
C ASP A 85 -12.70 -7.55 -6.08
N GLY A 86 -13.28 -7.00 -5.00
CA GLY A 86 -13.87 -7.78 -3.91
C GLY A 86 -12.90 -8.40 -2.90
N ALA A 87 -11.58 -8.32 -3.11
CA ALA A 87 -10.57 -8.81 -2.16
C ALA A 87 -10.26 -7.77 -1.06
N PHE A 88 -11.27 -7.44 -0.28
CA PHE A 88 -11.13 -6.57 0.87
C PHE A 88 -10.62 -7.34 2.08
N VAL A 89 -9.77 -6.70 2.88
CA VAL A 89 -9.31 -7.25 4.17
C VAL A 89 -9.95 -6.48 5.32
N SER A 90 -10.19 -7.15 6.43
CA SER A 90 -10.86 -6.55 7.61
C SER A 90 -9.93 -5.67 8.45
N ASP A 91 -8.65 -5.61 8.11
CA ASP A 91 -7.65 -4.84 8.85
C ASP A 91 -6.76 -4.00 7.90
N PRO A 92 -6.57 -2.70 8.19
CA PRO A 92 -5.83 -1.82 7.31
C PRO A 92 -4.32 -2.08 7.33
N GLU A 93 -3.77 -2.62 8.41
CA GLU A 93 -2.36 -3.03 8.49
C GLU A 93 -2.14 -4.28 7.62
N ALA A 94 -3.08 -5.23 7.64
CA ALA A 94 -3.07 -6.36 6.71
C ALA A 94 -3.13 -5.91 5.24
N ALA A 95 -3.92 -4.87 4.94
CA ALA A 95 -3.98 -4.29 3.58
C ALA A 95 -2.64 -3.68 3.18
N TYR A 96 -1.98 -2.98 4.10
CA TYR A 96 -0.65 -2.41 3.90
C TYR A 96 0.39 -3.50 3.61
N TRP A 97 0.46 -4.56 4.43
CA TRP A 97 1.42 -5.63 4.20
C TRP A 97 1.14 -6.40 2.90
N ALA A 98 -0.13 -6.59 2.51
CA ALA A 98 -0.47 -7.16 1.22
C ALA A 98 0.04 -6.31 0.04
N ALA A 99 -0.06 -4.98 0.14
CA ALA A 99 0.47 -4.06 -0.86
C ALA A 99 2.01 -4.11 -0.95
N VAL A 100 2.70 -4.18 0.20
CA VAL A 100 4.15 -4.33 0.27
C VAL A 100 4.60 -5.66 -0.34
N ASN A 101 3.91 -6.75 -0.04
CA ASN A 101 4.22 -8.07 -0.61
C ASN A 101 4.03 -8.07 -2.14
N GLY A 102 2.95 -7.45 -2.64
CA GLY A 102 2.73 -7.32 -4.09
C GLY A 102 3.81 -6.51 -4.82
N LEU A 103 4.51 -5.60 -4.13
CA LEU A 103 5.71 -4.93 -4.67
C LEU A 103 6.94 -5.82 -4.69
N CYS A 104 7.10 -6.69 -3.69
CA CYS A 104 8.22 -7.62 -3.59
C CYS A 104 8.19 -8.65 -4.72
N GLU A 105 7.01 -9.24 -4.99
CA GLU A 105 6.82 -10.25 -6.04
C GLU A 105 7.22 -9.73 -7.44
N VAL A 106 6.97 -8.45 -7.71
CA VAL A 106 7.31 -7.80 -8.98
C VAL A 106 8.82 -7.59 -9.14
N GLN A 107 9.53 -7.27 -8.06
CA GLN A 107 10.99 -7.08 -8.10
C GLN A 107 11.73 -8.40 -8.31
N THR A 108 11.12 -9.52 -7.90
CA THR A 108 11.65 -10.87 -8.12
C THR A 108 11.28 -11.49 -9.46
N ALA A 109 10.44 -10.85 -10.28
CA ALA A 109 10.15 -11.32 -11.63
C ALA A 109 11.24 -10.79 -12.59
N PRO A 110 12.22 -11.61 -13.01
CA PRO A 110 13.21 -11.17 -14.00
C PRO A 110 12.49 -10.85 -15.31
N GLU A 111 12.74 -9.65 -15.85
CA GLU A 111 12.42 -9.32 -17.24
C GLU A 111 13.18 -10.31 -18.13
N HIS A 112 12.53 -11.38 -18.56
CA HIS A 112 13.06 -12.31 -19.55
C HIS A 112 12.96 -11.64 -20.93
N SER A 113 14.15 -11.25 -21.41
CA SER A 113 14.65 -11.02 -22.78
C SER A 113 13.69 -10.96 -23.96
#